data_AF-A0A8C2LWN1-F1
#
_entry.id   AF-A0A8C2LWN1-F1
#
_cell.length_a   1.000
_cell.length_b   1.000
_cell.length_c   1.000
_cell.angle_alpha   90.00
_cell.angle_beta   90.00
_cell.angle_gamma   90.00
#
_symmetry.space_group_name_H-M   'P 1'
#
loop_
_entity.id
_entity.type
_entity.pdbx_description
1 polymer ?
#
loop_
_entity_poly.entity_id
_entity_poly.type
_entity_poly.pdbx_seq_one_letter_code
_entity_poly.pdbx_strand_id
1 'polypeptide(L)'
;MAYQLYRNTTLGNSLQESLDELIQSQQITPQLALQVLLQFDKAINSALAQRVRNRVNFRGSLNTYRFCDNVWTFVLNDVEFREVTELIKVDKVKIVACDGKSKNIGSNTSISYVTYQVCFVSGLFFVVFLFCFVF
;
A
#
# COMPACT_ATOMS: atom_id res chain seq x y z
N MET A 1 15.65 1.60 3.42
CA MET A 1 14.90 0.34 3.53
C MET A 1 13.57 0.52 2.83
N ALA A 2 13.22 -0.37 1.92
CA ALA A 2 11.92 -0.34 1.24
C ALA A 2 10.86 -1.02 2.11
N TYR A 3 9.65 -0.47 2.18
CA TYR A 3 8.56 -1.07 2.95
C TYR A 3 8.06 -2.34 2.24
N GLN A 4 7.96 -3.44 2.98
CA GLN A 4 7.35 -4.70 2.51
C GLN A 4 5.81 -4.65 2.52
N LEU A 5 5.25 -3.52 2.96
CA LEU A 5 3.81 -3.29 3.07
C LEU A 5 3.08 -3.63 1.75
N TYR A 6 3.66 -3.26 0.61
CA TYR A 6 3.03 -3.43 -0.70
C TYR A 6 2.96 -4.88 -1.20
N ARG A 7 3.57 -5.84 -0.49
CA ARG A 7 3.45 -7.27 -0.85
C ARG A 7 2.03 -7.81 -0.67
N ASN A 8 1.27 -7.27 0.29
CA ASN A 8 -0.11 -7.66 0.55
C ASN A 8 -1.14 -6.91 -0.33
N THR A 9 -0.67 -6.19 -1.35
CA THR A 9 -1.54 -5.61 -2.38
C THR A 9 -1.88 -6.64 -3.43
N THR A 10 -2.90 -6.41 -4.25
CA THR A 10 -3.25 -7.32 -5.35
C THR A 10 -2.06 -7.62 -6.27
N LEU A 11 -1.23 -6.61 -6.58
CA LEU A 11 -0.04 -6.78 -7.40
C LEU A 11 1.06 -7.59 -6.69
N GLY A 12 1.23 -7.38 -5.38
CA GLY A 12 2.20 -8.13 -4.59
C GLY A 12 1.76 -9.58 -4.35
N ASN A 13 0.47 -9.83 -4.16
CA ASN A 13 -0.09 -11.18 -4.00
C ASN A 13 0.02 -11.97 -5.30
N SER A 14 -0.37 -11.39 -6.44
CA SER A 14 -0.25 -12.09 -7.73
C SER A 14 1.20 -12.42 -8.08
N LEU A 15 2.15 -11.54 -7.74
CA LEU A 15 3.58 -11.83 -7.87
C LEU A 15 4.01 -13.00 -6.97
N GLN A 16 3.57 -13.02 -5.71
CA GLN A 16 3.91 -14.11 -4.78
C GLN A 16 3.32 -15.45 -5.24
N GLU A 17 2.05 -15.47 -5.66
CA GLU A 17 1.39 -16.66 -6.23
C GLU A 17 2.15 -17.17 -7.47
N SER A 18 2.55 -16.26 -8.37
CA SER A 18 3.33 -16.62 -9.57
C SER A 18 4.71 -17.19 -9.21
N LEU A 19 5.37 -16.64 -8.19
CA LEU A 19 6.66 -17.15 -7.71
C LEU A 19 6.51 -18.51 -7.05
N ASP A 20 5.43 -18.72 -6.29
CA ASP A 20 5.14 -20.01 -5.64
C ASP A 20 4.88 -21.11 -6.67
N GLU A 21 4.17 -20.82 -7.77
CA GLU A 21 4.00 -21.77 -8.88
C GLU A 21 5.34 -22.18 -9.50
N LEU A 22 6.26 -21.23 -9.71
CA LEU A 22 7.60 -21.50 -10.25
C LEU A 22 8.49 -22.29 -9.27
N ILE A 23 8.29 -22.11 -7.96
CA ILE A 23 8.96 -22.93 -6.94
C ILE A 23 8.41 -24.35 -6.96
N GLN A 24 7.08 -24.51 -7.03
CA GLN A 24 6.41 -25.81 -7.07
C GLN A 24 6.81 -26.62 -8.31
N SER A 25 6.99 -25.95 -9.46
CA SER A 25 7.49 -26.57 -10.69
C SER A 25 9.01 -26.82 -10.69
N GLN A 26 9.71 -26.50 -9.59
CA GLN A 26 11.16 -26.61 -9.42
C GLN A 26 11.98 -25.79 -10.44
N GLN A 27 11.38 -24.76 -11.04
CA GLN A 27 12.06 -23.89 -12.00
C GLN A 27 12.94 -22.83 -11.32
N ILE A 28 12.57 -22.40 -10.11
CA ILE A 28 13.34 -21.45 -9.31
C ILE A 28 13.51 -21.94 -7.87
N THR A 29 14.55 -21.45 -7.20
CA THR A 29 14.74 -21.71 -5.77
C THR A 29 13.95 -20.70 -4.92
N PRO A 30 13.51 -21.08 -3.70
CA PRO A 30 12.87 -20.13 -2.78
C PRO A 30 13.74 -18.91 -2.45
N GLN A 31 15.06 -19.09 -2.42
CA GLN A 31 16.01 -17.99 -2.20
C GLN A 31 15.98 -16.97 -3.34
N LEU A 32 15.82 -17.43 -4.59
CA LEU A 32 15.70 -16.53 -5.75
C LEU A 32 14.38 -15.76 -5.72
N ALA A 33 13.27 -16.42 -5.38
CA ALA A 33 11.97 -15.75 -5.23
C ALA A 33 12.02 -14.62 -4.18
N LEU A 34 12.72 -14.84 -3.06
CA LEU A 34 12.94 -13.79 -2.06
C LEU A 34 13.70 -12.59 -2.63
N GLN A 35 14.72 -12.81 -3.47
CA GLN A 35 15.44 -11.72 -4.15
C GLN A 35 14.53 -10.94 -5.11
N VAL A 36 13.63 -11.63 -5.82
CA VAL A 36 12.64 -10.98 -6.68
C VAL A 36 11.70 -10.10 -5.84
N LEU A 37 11.21 -10.59 -4.70
CA LEU A 37 10.37 -9.79 -3.81
C LEU A 37 11.10 -8.58 -3.23
N LEU A 38 12.38 -8.71 -2.88
CA LEU A 38 13.20 -7.57 -2.45
C LEU A 38 13.37 -6.52 -3.57
N GLN A 39 13.45 -6.96 -4.82
CA GLN A 39 13.52 -6.05 -5.96
C GLN A 39 12.16 -5.40 -6.25
N PHE A 40 11.07 -6.15 -6.10
CA PHE A 40 9.71 -5.62 -6.16
C PHE A 40 9.50 -4.51 -5.13
N ASP A 41 9.91 -4.71 -3.87
CA ASP A 41 9.78 -3.70 -2.82
C ASP A 41 10.46 -2.38 -3.24
N LYS A 42 11.66 -2.44 -3.81
CA LYS A 42 12.37 -1.24 -4.30
C LYS A 42 11.64 -0.59 -5.47
N ALA A 43 11.21 -1.41 -6.44
CA ALA A 43 10.58 -0.94 -7.67
C ALA A 43 9.25 -0.23 -7.39
N ILE A 44 8.39 -0.81 -6.53
CA ILE A 44 7.08 -0.24 -6.23
C ILE A 44 7.19 1.06 -5.43
N ASN A 45 8.09 1.11 -4.43
CA ASN A 45 8.32 2.33 -3.66
C ASN A 45 8.83 3.47 -4.56
N SER A 46 9.76 3.16 -5.49
CA SER A 46 10.26 4.15 -6.45
C SER A 46 9.17 4.61 -7.44
N ALA A 47 8.41 3.67 -8.00
CA ALA A 47 7.35 3.98 -8.97
C ALA A 47 6.24 4.84 -8.35
N LEU A 48 5.80 4.51 -7.13
CA LEU A 48 4.82 5.29 -6.39
C LEU A 48 5.33 6.71 -6.10
N ALA A 49 6.58 6.86 -5.66
CA ALA A 49 7.16 8.17 -5.35
C ALA A 49 7.37 9.06 -6.60
N GLN A 50 7.74 8.47 -7.74
CA GLN A 50 8.15 9.23 -8.92
C GLN A 50 7.02 9.45 -9.95
N ARG A 51 6.11 8.49 -10.10
CA ARG A 51 5.13 8.48 -11.21
C ARG A 51 3.73 8.90 -10.80
N VAL A 52 3.36 8.73 -9.53
CA VAL A 52 1.99 9.00 -9.04
C VAL A 52 1.91 10.44 -8.53
N ARG A 53 0.95 11.22 -9.05
CA ARG A 53 0.76 12.64 -8.69
C ARG A 53 -0.68 13.01 -8.33
N ASN A 54 -1.62 12.09 -8.51
CA ASN A 54 -3.02 12.35 -8.20
C ASN A 54 -3.25 12.43 -6.70
N ARG A 55 -4.29 13.19 -6.32
CA ARG A 55 -4.67 13.41 -4.93
C ARG A 55 -6.13 13.00 -4.74
N VAL A 56 -6.36 12.25 -3.68
CA VAL A 56 -7.68 11.79 -3.26
C VAL A 56 -7.99 12.40 -1.90
N ASN A 57 -9.20 12.90 -1.71
CA ASN A 57 -9.72 13.30 -0.40
C ASN A 57 -10.70 12.23 0.07
N PHE A 58 -10.80 11.99 1.37
CA PHE A 58 -11.77 11.04 1.90
C PHE A 58 -12.41 11.55 3.18
N ARG A 59 -13.64 11.13 3.42
CA ARG A 59 -14.39 11.40 4.65
C ARG A 59 -15.11 10.13 5.07
N GLY A 60 -15.11 9.83 6.35
CA GLY A 60 -15.82 8.68 6.90
C GLY A 60 -15.86 8.71 8.42
N SER A 61 -16.55 7.74 9.01
CA SER A 61 -16.62 7.58 10.46
C SER A 61 -15.50 6.66 10.94
N LEU A 62 -14.68 7.12 11.89
CA LEU A 62 -13.61 6.29 12.46
C LEU A 62 -14.23 5.25 13.40
N ASN A 63 -13.99 3.97 13.11
CA ASN A 63 -14.47 2.85 13.93
C ASN A 63 -13.42 2.47 14.99
N THR A 64 -12.20 2.14 14.55
CA THR A 64 -11.09 1.84 15.45
C THR A 64 -9.78 2.33 14.88
N TYR A 65 -8.82 2.65 15.76
CA TYR A 65 -7.45 2.99 15.38
C TYR A 65 -6.44 2.22 16.24
N ARG A 66 -5.23 2.02 15.73
CA ARG A 66 -4.10 1.42 16.44
C ARG A 66 -2.81 2.02 15.94
N PHE A 67 -1.89 2.28 16.86
CA PHE A 67 -0.51 2.65 16.54
C PHE A 67 0.44 1.67 17.25
N CYS A 68 1.28 1.00 16.49
CA CYS A 68 2.27 0.06 17.00
C CYS A 68 3.44 -0.04 16.00
N ASP A 69 4.68 -0.09 16.47
CA ASP A 69 5.88 -0.21 15.63
C ASP A 69 6.00 0.81 14.50
N ASN A 70 5.60 2.07 14.76
CA ASN A 70 5.55 3.15 13.76
C ASN A 70 4.60 2.88 12.58
N VAL A 71 3.64 1.97 12.77
CA VAL A 71 2.57 1.67 11.83
C VAL A 71 1.24 2.09 12.43
N TRP A 72 0.54 2.95 11.71
CA TRP A 72 -0.84 3.31 11.98
C TRP A 72 -1.77 2.35 11.27
N THR A 73 -2.81 1.88 11.95
CA THR A 73 -3.90 1.12 11.36
C THR A 73 -5.22 1.76 11.76
N PHE A 74 -6.01 2.20 10.79
CA PHE A 74 -7.36 2.71 10.98
C PHE A 74 -8.36 1.78 10.32
N VAL A 75 -9.54 1.66 10.92
CA VAL A 75 -10.72 1.08 10.29
C VAL A 75 -11.80 2.14 10.34
N LEU A 76 -12.33 2.49 9.18
CA LEU A 76 -13.39 3.48 9.04
C LEU A 76 -14.63 2.80 8.44
N ASN A 77 -15.80 3.32 8.80
CA ASN A 77 -17.09 2.95 8.21
C ASN A 77 -17.64 4.12 7.40
N ASP A 78 -18.52 3.82 6.44
CA ASP A 78 -19.25 4.79 5.60
C ASP A 78 -18.31 5.82 4.98
N VAL A 79 -17.30 5.34 4.25
CA VAL A 79 -16.25 6.18 3.69
C VAL A 79 -16.58 6.60 2.28
N GLU A 80 -16.45 7.90 2.02
CA GLU A 80 -16.52 8.50 0.70
C GLU A 80 -15.12 8.96 0.27
N PHE A 81 -14.58 8.36 -0.78
CA PHE A 81 -13.38 8.81 -1.47
C PHE A 81 -13.79 9.73 -2.62
N ARG A 82 -13.12 10.87 -2.74
CA ARG A 82 -13.34 11.88 -3.77
C ARG A 82 -12.02 12.17 -4.49
N GLU A 83 -11.98 11.80 -5.76
CA GLU A 83 -11.00 12.28 -6.73
C GLU A 83 -11.64 13.43 -7.54
N VAL A 84 -10.87 14.09 -8.42
CA VAL A 84 -11.28 15.33 -9.12
C VAL A 84 -12.68 15.23 -9.74
N THR A 85 -13.00 14.10 -10.36
CA THR A 85 -14.29 13.85 -11.03
C THR A 85 -15.05 12.64 -10.50
N GLU A 86 -14.43 11.82 -9.64
CA GLU A 86 -14.98 10.55 -9.21
C GLU A 86 -15.27 10.52 -7.71
N LEU A 87 -16.40 9.91 -7.36
CA LEU A 87 -16.81 9.67 -5.99
C LEU A 87 -17.06 8.18 -5.79
N ILE A 88 -16.34 7.58 -4.84
CA ILE A 88 -16.42 6.16 -4.52
C ILE A 88 -16.88 6.04 -3.07
N LYS A 89 -17.97 5.29 -2.84
CA LYS A 89 -18.47 5.00 -1.49
C LYS A 89 -18.14 3.57 -1.10
N VAL A 90 -17.70 3.38 0.14
CA VAL A 90 -17.34 2.07 0.69
C VAL A 90 -17.83 1.98 2.12
N ASP A 91 -18.57 0.91 2.44
CA ASP A 91 -19.16 0.70 3.77
C ASP A 91 -18.10 0.57 4.87
N LYS A 92 -16.94 -0.03 4.54
CA LYS A 92 -15.85 -0.24 5.48
C LYS A 92 -14.50 -0.27 4.77
N VAL A 93 -13.53 0.47 5.30
CA VAL A 93 -12.15 0.48 4.79
C VAL A 93 -11.16 0.32 5.93
N LYS A 94 -10.07 -0.41 5.66
CA LYS A 94 -8.89 -0.48 6.52
C LYS A 94 -7.79 0.36 5.88
N ILE A 95 -7.11 1.19 6.67
CA ILE A 95 -5.98 2.02 6.22
C ILE A 95 -4.78 1.58 7.06
N VAL A 96 -3.65 1.23 6.42
CA VAL A 96 -2.41 0.89 7.11
C VAL A 96 -1.28 1.76 6.58
N ALA A 97 -0.72 2.57 7.45
CA ALA A 97 0.20 3.64 7.11
C ALA A 97 1.51 3.47 7.89
N CYS A 98 2.63 3.51 7.17
CA CYS A 98 3.98 3.50 7.75
C CYS A 98 4.54 4.93 7.70
N ASP A 99 5.31 5.31 8.73
CA ASP A 99 6.02 6.61 8.75
C ASP A 99 6.88 6.75 7.48
N GLY A 100 6.69 7.82 6.70
CA GLY A 100 7.42 8.11 5.47
C GLY A 100 8.73 8.88 5.69
N LYS A 101 9.11 9.16 6.94
CA LYS A 101 10.40 9.77 7.26
C LYS A 101 11.53 8.89 6.77
N SER A 102 12.08 9.27 5.63
CA SER A 102 13.46 8.95 5.29
C SER A 102 14.31 9.29 6.52
N LYS A 103 15.12 8.36 7.02
CA LYS A 103 16.16 8.66 8.02
C LYS A 103 17.25 9.56 7.41
N ASN A 104 16.88 10.74 6.90
CA ASN A 104 17.79 11.83 6.62
C ASN A 104 17.75 12.75 7.83
N ILE A 105 18.82 12.67 8.62
CA ILE A 105 19.11 13.59 9.71
C ILE A 105 19.19 14.99 9.11
N GLY A 106 18.26 15.87 9.51
CA GLY A 106 18.31 17.30 9.21
C GLY A 106 17.49 17.74 8.00
N SER A 107 16.21 18.04 8.21
CA SER A 107 15.54 19.27 7.72
C SER A 107 14.05 19.22 8.06
N ASN A 108 13.52 20.41 8.31
CA ASN A 108 12.20 20.72 8.87
C ASN A 108 11.06 19.84 8.35
N THR A 109 10.29 19.32 9.31
CA THR A 109 9.03 18.59 9.14
C THR A 109 8.03 19.43 8.36
N SER A 110 7.93 19.14 7.06
CA SER A 110 6.77 19.46 6.24
C SER A 110 6.00 18.17 6.03
N ILE A 111 4.83 18.09 6.67
CA ILE A 111 3.85 17.00 6.54
C ILE A 111 3.49 16.90 5.06
N SER A 112 4.05 15.90 4.38
CA SER A 112 3.77 15.65 2.98
C SER A 112 2.63 14.63 2.93
N TYR A 113 1.44 15.09 2.58
CA TYR A 113 0.25 14.26 2.38
C TYR A 113 0.47 13.34 1.17
N VAL A 114 1.10 12.20 1.37
CA VAL A 114 1.28 11.24 0.31
C VAL A 114 0.04 10.36 0.24
N THR A 115 -0.70 10.54 -0.85
CA THR A 115 -1.96 9.85 -1.16
C THR A 115 -1.67 8.84 -2.26
N TYR A 116 -2.09 7.58 -2.12
CA TYR A 116 -1.84 6.56 -3.14
C TYR A 116 -3.11 5.83 -3.59
N GLN A 117 -3.06 5.47 -4.87
CA GLN A 117 -4.13 5.03 -5.76
C GLN A 117 -4.74 3.67 -5.37
N VAL A 118 -6.07 3.60 -5.47
CA VAL A 118 -6.89 2.39 -5.43
C VAL A 118 -6.68 1.63 -6.74
N CYS A 119 -5.90 0.55 -6.71
CA CYS A 119 -5.77 -0.34 -7.86
C CYS A 119 -6.93 -1.36 -7.82
N PHE A 120 -7.94 -1.14 -8.66
CA PHE A 120 -9.07 -2.06 -8.83
C PHE A 120 -8.65 -3.14 -9.84
N VAL A 121 -8.44 -4.38 -9.38
CA VAL A 121 -8.45 -5.55 -10.28
C VAL A 121 -9.80 -6.21 -10.10
N SER A 122 -10.58 -6.15 -11.16
CA SER A 122 -11.92 -6.72 -11.32
C SER A 122 -12.05 -8.15 -10.78
N GLY A 123 -13.10 -8.40 -10.00
CA GLY A 123 -13.84 -9.66 -10.09
C GLY A 123 -13.80 -10.63 -8.91
N LEU A 124 -12.94 -10.47 -7.90
CA LEU A 124 -13.01 -11.30 -6.68
C LEU A 124 -12.86 -10.47 -5.40
N PHE A 125 -13.79 -10.72 -4.48
CA PHE A 125 -13.97 -10.10 -3.17
C PHE A 125 -12.75 -10.28 -2.26
N PHE A 126 -11.66 -9.54 -2.46
CA PHE A 126 -10.65 -9.31 -1.42
C PHE A 126 -10.03 -7.93 -1.62
N VAL A 127 -10.74 -6.91 -1.13
CA VAL A 127 -10.27 -5.53 -1.21
C VAL A 127 -9.50 -5.19 0.06
N VAL A 128 -8.22 -5.58 0.11
CA VAL A 128 -7.27 -5.02 1.07
C VAL A 128 -6.75 -3.71 0.49
N PHE A 129 -7.50 -2.63 0.69
CA PHE A 129 -6.97 -1.30 0.44
C PHE A 129 -5.87 -1.03 1.46
N LEU A 130 -4.64 -0.89 0.99
CA LEU A 130 -3.49 -0.58 1.82
C LEU A 130 -3.03 0.84 1.47
N PHE A 131 -3.75 1.82 1.99
CA PHE A 131 -3.37 3.21 1.91
C PHE A 131 -2.18 3.48 2.84
N CYS A 132 -0.98 3.60 2.28
CA CYS A 132 0.16 4.10 3.02
C CYS A 132 0.04 5.64 3.13
N PHE A 133 -0.38 6.16 4.29
CA PHE A 133 -0.27 7.58 4.60
C PHE A 133 1.12 7.90 5.13
N VAL A 134 1.71 8.98 4.61
CA VAL A 134 2.88 9.62 5.18
C VAL A 134 2.38 10.71 6.13
N PHE A 135 2.65 10.55 7.43
CA PHE A 135 2.45 11.56 8.47
C PHE A 135 3.79 12.13 8.93
#